data_AF-A0AA40UXS0-F1
#
_entry.id   AF-A0AA40UXS0-F1
#
_cell.length_a   1.000
_cell.length_b   1.000
_cell.length_c   1.000
_cell.angle_alpha   90.00
_cell.angle_beta   90.00
_cell.angle_gamma   90.00
#
_symmetry.space_group_name_H-M   'P 1'
#
loop_
_entity.id
_entity.type
_entity.pdbx_description
1 polymer ?
#
loop_
_entity_poly.entity_id
_entity_poly.type
_entity_poly.pdbx_seq_one_letter_code
_entity_poly.pdbx_strand_id
1 'polypeptide(L)'
;MRDIDPMALFRLSVLGPIVSRERLERGELLQLLRQLARQEYAIPGSRRRHISERTLQTWYYAWRRDGVKGLASQPRVRIPRKPNAHSTLKRTPIPRLSEHAFHAQANAADVATRA
;
A
#
# COMPACT_ATOMS: atom_id res chain seq x y z
N MET A 1 30.02 21.15 -9.28
CA MET A 1 28.81 21.16 -10.12
C MET A 1 27.65 20.78 -9.21
N ARG A 2 26.48 21.43 -9.30
CA ARG A 2 25.33 20.98 -8.48
C ARG A 2 24.89 19.64 -9.06
N ASP A 3 25.07 18.56 -8.30
CA ASP A 3 24.57 17.23 -8.69
C ASP A 3 23.05 17.28 -8.65
N ILE A 4 22.43 17.53 -9.79
CA ILE A 4 20.99 17.50 -9.94
C ILE A 4 20.59 16.03 -10.04
N ASP A 5 19.73 15.58 -9.14
CA ASP A 5 19.19 14.22 -9.15
C ASP A 5 18.59 13.91 -10.54
N PRO A 6 19.06 12.87 -11.25
CA PRO A 6 18.52 12.49 -12.56
C PRO A 6 17.02 12.20 -12.52
N MET A 7 16.50 11.75 -11.36
CA MET A 7 15.06 11.56 -11.16
C MET A 7 14.31 12.88 -11.07
N ALA A 8 14.90 13.93 -10.49
CA ALA A 8 14.30 15.26 -10.47
C ALA A 8 14.19 15.82 -11.88
N LEU A 9 15.24 15.65 -12.70
CA LEU A 9 15.24 16.05 -14.11
C LEU A 9 14.18 15.30 -14.91
N PHE A 10 14.09 13.98 -14.73
CA PHE A 10 13.05 13.17 -15.39
C PHE A 10 11.64 13.61 -15.00
N ARG A 11 11.37 13.84 -13.71
CA ARG A 11 10.04 14.31 -13.26
C ARG A 11 9.73 15.69 -13.81
N LEU A 12 10.72 16.58 -13.87
CA LEU A 12 10.57 17.91 -14.44
C LEU A 12 10.28 17.84 -15.94
N SER A 13 10.95 16.96 -16.71
CA SER A 13 10.69 16.80 -18.13
C SER A 13 9.27 16.28 -18.39
N VAL A 14 8.77 15.36 -17.55
CA VAL A 14 7.38 14.88 -17.61
C VAL A 14 6.37 16.00 -17.34
N LEU A 15 6.66 16.88 -16.36
CA LEU A 15 5.81 18.02 -16.03
C LEU A 15 5.94 19.20 -16.99
N GLY A 16 6.89 19.17 -17.94
CA GLY A 16 7.21 20.27 -18.86
C GLY A 16 5.97 20.97 -19.45
N PRO A 17 4.98 20.24 -20.02
CA PRO A 17 3.79 20.86 -20.59
C PRO A 17 2.92 21.65 -19.61
N ILE A 18 3.00 21.35 -18.31
CA ILE A 18 2.29 22.06 -17.23
C ILE A 18 3.15 23.21 -16.72
N VAL A 19 4.46 22.99 -16.56
CA VAL A 19 5.42 23.97 -16.02
C VAL A 19 5.65 25.14 -16.98
N SER A 20 5.63 24.88 -18.29
CA SER A 20 5.80 25.93 -19.31
C SER A 20 4.59 26.85 -19.46
N ARG A 21 3.47 26.58 -18.76
CA ARG A 21 2.28 27.43 -18.78
C ARG A 21 2.28 28.38 -17.58
N GLU A 22 2.28 29.69 -17.85
CA GLU A 22 2.19 30.72 -16.80
C GLU A 22 0.80 30.82 -16.16
N ARG A 23 -0.27 30.56 -16.93
CA ARG A 23 -1.65 30.50 -16.44
C ARG A 23 -2.28 29.18 -16.85
N LEU A 24 -2.97 28.58 -15.88
CA LEU A 24 -3.79 27.39 -16.07
C LEU A 24 -5.20 27.77 -15.66
N GLU A 25 -6.14 27.61 -16.57
CA GLU A 25 -7.56 27.87 -16.30
C GLU A 25 -8.15 26.77 -15.41
N ARG A 26 -9.33 27.03 -14.82
CA ARG A 26 -10.01 26.06 -13.96
C ARG A 26 -10.26 24.76 -14.73
N GLY A 27 -9.66 23.66 -14.25
CA GLY A 27 -9.83 22.33 -14.81
C GLY A 27 -8.80 21.92 -15.88
N GLU A 28 -8.08 22.88 -16.48
CA GLU A 28 -7.04 22.57 -17.48
C GLU A 28 -5.91 21.74 -16.89
N LEU A 29 -5.51 22.03 -15.65
CA LEU A 29 -4.49 21.24 -14.94
C LEU A 29 -4.86 19.76 -14.92
N LEU A 30 -6.10 19.43 -14.56
CA LEU A 30 -6.55 18.05 -14.48
C LEU A 30 -6.61 17.40 -15.87
N GLN A 31 -7.02 18.15 -16.89
CA GLN A 31 -7.03 17.67 -18.28
C GLN A 31 -5.63 17.37 -18.80
N LEU A 32 -4.65 18.25 -18.54
CA LEU A 32 -3.25 18.02 -18.87
C LEU A 32 -2.69 16.81 -18.12
N LEU A 33 -2.94 16.71 -16.81
CA LEU A 33 -2.50 15.56 -16.02
C LEU A 33 -3.08 14.24 -16.55
N ARG A 34 -4.34 14.23 -16.98
CA ARG A 34 -4.97 13.07 -17.63
C ARG A 34 -4.33 12.73 -18.96
N GLN A 35 -4.02 13.74 -19.77
CA GLN A 35 -3.34 13.53 -21.04
C GLN A 35 -1.93 12.98 -20.83
N LEU A 36 -1.17 13.54 -19.90
CA LEU A 36 0.16 13.05 -19.51
C LEU A 36 0.09 11.62 -18.94
N ALA A 37 -0.95 11.27 -18.18
CA ALA A 37 -1.10 9.93 -17.61
C ALA A 37 -1.34 8.83 -18.66
N ARG A 38 -1.84 9.22 -19.85
CA ARG A 38 -2.03 8.31 -21.00
C ARG A 38 -0.76 8.10 -21.81
N GLN A 39 0.28 8.90 -21.57
CA GLN A 39 1.55 8.77 -22.29
C GLN A 39 2.42 7.69 -21.66
N GLU A 40 3.21 7.04 -22.51
CA GLU A 40 4.27 6.13 -22.09
C GLU A 40 5.57 6.91 -21.86
N TYR A 41 6.22 6.65 -20.71
CA TYR A 41 7.51 7.22 -20.36
C TYR A 41 8.53 6.12 -20.09
N ALA A 42 9.77 6.37 -20.49
CA ALA A 42 10.91 5.54 -20.11
C ALA A 42 11.31 5.87 -18.65
N ILE A 43 10.64 5.24 -17.69
CA ILE A 43 10.91 5.48 -16.26
C ILE A 43 12.26 4.83 -15.88
N PRO A 44 13.26 5.61 -15.42
CA PRO A 44 14.54 5.05 -15.02
C PRO A 44 14.40 4.05 -13.87
N GLY A 45 15.01 2.86 -14.02
CA GLY A 45 15.02 1.83 -12.97
C GLY A 45 13.69 1.10 -12.74
N SER A 46 12.70 1.24 -13.64
CA SER A 46 11.39 0.61 -13.50
C SER A 46 10.93 0.01 -14.83
N ARG A 47 10.23 -1.14 -14.77
CA ARG A 47 9.55 -1.73 -15.94
C ARG A 47 8.21 -1.04 -16.28
N ARG A 48 7.72 -0.16 -15.39
CA ARG A 48 6.48 0.59 -15.60
C ARG A 48 6.70 1.68 -16.63
N ARG A 49 5.70 1.85 -17.51
CA ARG A 49 5.71 2.89 -18.56
C ARG A 49 4.66 3.97 -18.36
N HIS A 50 3.64 3.71 -17.54
CA HIS A 50 2.56 4.65 -17.26
C HIS A 50 2.70 5.27 -15.87
N ILE A 51 2.33 6.54 -15.75
CA ILE A 51 2.31 7.29 -14.50
C ILE A 51 0.87 7.73 -14.24
N SER A 52 0.34 7.41 -13.05
CA SER A 52 -1.03 7.78 -12.70
C SER A 52 -1.21 9.30 -12.55
N GLU A 53 -2.42 9.81 -12.85
CA GLU A 53 -2.81 11.22 -12.66
C GLU A 53 -2.47 11.71 -11.24
N ARG A 54 -2.78 10.90 -10.21
CA ARG A 54 -2.51 11.22 -8.80
C ARG A 54 -1.01 11.42 -8.51
N THR A 55 -0.15 10.64 -9.18
CA THR A 55 1.30 10.77 -9.01
C THR A 55 1.81 12.06 -9.64
N LEU A 56 1.37 12.36 -10.86
CA LEU A 56 1.70 13.62 -11.54
C LEU A 56 1.22 14.83 -10.74
N GLN A 57 0.03 14.75 -10.16
CA GLN A 57 -0.53 15.82 -9.32
C GLN A 57 0.31 16.06 -8.06
N THR A 58 0.80 14.99 -7.43
CA THR A 58 1.71 15.08 -6.27
C THR A 58 3.03 15.75 -6.66
N TRP A 59 3.60 15.39 -7.81
CA TRP A 59 4.82 16.02 -8.32
C TRP A 59 4.61 17.49 -8.63
N TYR A 60 3.50 17.85 -9.27
CA TYR A 60 3.17 19.25 -9.57
C TYR A 60 3.10 20.11 -8.32
N TYR A 61 2.42 19.66 -7.26
CA TYR A 61 2.34 20.42 -6.01
C TYR A 61 3.68 20.48 -5.25
N ALA A 62 4.46 19.40 -5.29
CA ALA A 62 5.82 19.40 -4.71
C ALA A 62 6.72 20.41 -5.44
N TRP A 63 6.66 20.43 -6.77
CA TRP A 63 7.38 21.41 -7.58
C TRP A 63 6.89 22.84 -7.33
N ARG A 64 5.58 23.06 -7.23
CA ARG A 64 5.03 24.40 -6.99
C ARG A 64 5.40 24.96 -5.61
N ARG A 65 5.72 24.09 -4.64
CA ARG A 65 6.15 24.49 -3.29
C ARG A 65 7.67 24.65 -3.18
N ASP A 66 8.43 23.65 -3.64
CA ASP A 66 9.87 23.51 -3.35
C ASP A 66 10.75 23.58 -4.61
N GLY A 67 10.15 23.83 -5.79
CA GLY A 67 10.82 23.83 -7.08
C GLY A 67 11.38 22.46 -7.46
N VAL A 68 12.49 22.45 -8.21
CA VAL A 68 13.17 21.21 -8.64
C VAL A 68 13.62 20.35 -7.45
N LYS A 69 13.92 20.97 -6.30
CA LYS A 69 14.29 20.24 -5.07
C LYS A 69 13.13 19.37 -4.55
N GLY A 70 11.88 19.82 -4.71
CA GLY A 70 10.69 19.03 -4.34
C GLY A 70 10.47 17.80 -5.21
N LEU A 71 11.06 17.78 -6.41
CA LEU A 71 11.01 16.65 -7.34
C LEU A 71 12.15 15.66 -7.13
N ALA A 72 13.12 15.94 -6.26
CA ALA A 72 14.18 14.99 -5.95
C ALA A 72 13.59 13.65 -5.46
N SER A 73 14.32 12.56 -5.70
CA SER A 73 13.98 11.23 -5.22
C SER A 73 14.05 11.21 -3.69
N GLN A 74 12.98 11.66 -3.03
CA GLN A 74 12.85 11.42 -1.60
C GLN A 74 12.83 9.90 -1.42
N PRO A 75 13.69 9.36 -0.54
CA PRO A 75 13.63 7.95 -0.21
C PRO A 75 12.22 7.69 0.30
N ARG A 76 11.44 6.93 -0.47
CA ARG A 76 10.18 6.39 0.04
C ARG A 76 10.57 5.55 1.25
N VAL A 77 10.35 6.08 2.45
CA VAL A 77 10.42 5.29 3.67
C VAL A 77 9.42 4.16 3.46
N ARG A 78 9.93 2.97 3.14
CA ARG A 78 9.13 1.76 3.07
C ARG A 78 8.74 1.47 4.50
N ILE A 79 7.63 2.04 4.96
CA ILE A 79 7.03 1.66 6.22
C ILE A 79 6.71 0.17 6.07
N PRO A 80 7.36 -0.74 6.82
CA PRO A 80 7.01 -2.14 6.75
C PRO A 80 5.52 -2.27 7.07
N ARG A 81 4.79 -3.07 6.28
CA ARG A 81 3.41 -3.43 6.60
C ARG A 81 3.40 -3.92 8.05
N LYS A 82 2.62 -3.29 8.93
CA LYS A 82 2.41 -3.81 10.28
C LYS A 82 1.94 -5.27 10.14
N PRO A 83 2.60 -6.25 10.79
CA PRO A 83 2.14 -7.62 10.73
C PRO A 83 0.71 -7.70 11.28
N ASN A 84 -0.18 -8.39 10.56
CA ASN A 84 -1.53 -8.65 11.03
C ASN A 84 -1.45 -9.45 12.34
N ALA A 85 -1.98 -8.89 13.43
CA ALA A 85 -1.99 -9.49 14.77
C ALA A 85 -2.73 -10.83 14.85
N HIS A 86 -3.48 -11.23 13.81
CA HIS A 86 -4.19 -12.51 13.75
C HIS A 86 -3.31 -13.72 13.44
N SER A 87 -2.02 -13.52 13.13
CA SER A 87 -1.09 -14.61 12.78
C SER A 87 -0.40 -15.28 13.99
N THR A 88 -0.57 -14.75 15.21
CA THR A 88 0.10 -15.26 16.43
C THR A 88 -0.81 -16.01 17.40
N LEU A 89 -2.04 -16.36 17.02
CA LEU A 89 -2.81 -17.33 17.79
C LEU A 89 -2.16 -18.70 17.58
N LYS A 90 -1.32 -19.10 18.55
CA LYS A 90 -0.84 -20.47 18.69
C LYS A 90 -2.06 -21.37 18.54
N ARG A 91 -2.08 -22.21 17.51
CA ARG A 91 -3.07 -23.26 17.35
C ARG A 91 -2.91 -24.21 18.52
N THR A 92 -3.65 -23.97 19.60
CA THR A 92 -3.81 -24.97 20.65
C THR A 92 -4.51 -26.16 20.00
N PRO A 93 -3.94 -27.38 20.08
CA PRO A 93 -4.64 -28.55 19.55
C PRO A 93 -5.95 -28.70 20.32
N ILE A 94 -7.06 -28.80 19.58
CA ILE A 94 -8.35 -29.17 20.14
C ILE A 94 -8.19 -30.58 20.70
N PRO A 95 -8.41 -30.83 22.00
CA PRO A 95 -8.33 -32.19 22.53
C PRO A 95 -9.40 -33.03 21.82
N ARG A 96 -8.95 -34.10 21.16
CA ARG A 96 -9.83 -35.12 20.58
C ARG A 96 -10.58 -35.76 21.75
N LEU A 97 -11.86 -35.43 21.91
CA LEU A 97 -12.77 -36.12 22.83
C LEU A 97 -12.72 -37.61 22.51
N SER A 98 -11.99 -38.37 23.31
CA SER A 98 -11.97 -39.82 23.28
C SER A 98 -13.33 -40.33 23.75
N GLU A 99 -13.98 -41.14 22.92
CA GLU A 99 -15.36 -41.65 23.02
C GLU A 99 -15.67 -42.49 24.28
N HIS A 100 -14.71 -42.68 25.19
CA HIS A 100 -14.87 -43.55 26.36
C HIS A 100 -15.67 -42.97 27.53
N ALA A 101 -16.18 -41.74 27.44
CA ALA A 101 -16.93 -41.11 28.54
C ALA A 101 -18.43 -41.43 28.57
N PHE A 102 -18.98 -42.19 27.62
CA PHE A 102 -20.44 -42.31 27.45
C PHE A 102 -21.13 -43.47 28.18
N HIS A 103 -20.42 -44.39 28.87
CA HIS A 103 -21.06 -45.61 29.41
C HIS A 103 -21.07 -45.82 30.93
N ALA A 104 -20.66 -44.85 31.75
CA ALA A 104 -20.64 -45.03 33.21
C ALA A 104 -21.85 -44.40 33.93
N GLN A 105 -23.06 -44.52 33.37
CA GLN A 105 -24.27 -44.00 34.01
C GLN A 105 -25.49 -44.90 33.82
N ALA A 106 -25.38 -46.14 34.32
CA ALA A 106 -26.52 -46.99 34.64
C ALA A 106 -26.06 -48.16 35.53
N ASN A 107 -26.30 -48.04 36.84
CA ASN A 107 -26.61 -49.11 37.81
C ASN A 107 -26.08 -48.77 39.21
N ALA A 108 -26.88 -48.01 39.95
CA ALA A 108 -26.85 -47.96 41.42
C ALA A 108 -28.29 -47.91 41.95
N ALA A 109 -29.09 -48.88 41.49
CA ALA A 109 -30.43 -49.13 41.98
C ALA A 109 -30.62 -50.64 42.13
N ASP A 110 -29.91 -51.25 43.07
CA ASP A 110 -30.35 -52.47 43.77
C ASP A 110 -29.40 -52.71 44.97
N VAL A 111 -29.91 -53.33 46.04
CA VAL A 111 -29.19 -53.75 47.27
C VAL A 111 -29.10 -52.71 48.41
N ALA A 112 -30.26 -52.38 48.97
CA ALA A 112 -30.39 -52.08 50.40
C ALA A 112 -31.75 -52.57 50.95
N THR A 113 -32.06 -53.85 50.72
CA THR A 113 -33.10 -54.60 51.44
C THR A 113 -32.53 -55.96 51.81
N ARG A 114 -31.96 -56.05 53.03
CA ARG A 114 -31.91 -57.23 53.92
C ARG A 114 -30.84 -57.04 54.99
N ALA A 115 -31.26 -56.60 56.16
CA ALA A 115 -30.95 -57.21 57.46
C ALA A 115 -31.84 -56.54 58.51
#